data_AF-A0A060CLE2-F1
#
_entry.id   AF-A0A060CLE2-F1
#
_cell.length_a   1.000
_cell.length_b   1.000
_cell.length_c   1.000
_cell.angle_alpha   90.00
_cell.angle_beta   90.00
_cell.angle_gamma   90.00
#
_symmetry.space_group_name_H-M   'P 1'
#
loop_
_entity.id
_entity.type
_entity.pdbx_description
1 polymer ?
#
loop_
_entity_poly.entity_id
_entity_poly.type
_entity_poly.pdbx_seq_one_letter_code
_entity_poly.pdbx_strand_id
1 'polypeptide(L)'
;MPGIILYAAELFCIVMLGISLFVSSDPIDRPAAPLLDDEESPTVDVFVPSYNEGEDILALTLSAAKAMDYPQDKLRVFLLDDGGTDAKRFSADP
;
A
#
# COMPACT_ATOMS: atom_id res chain seq x y z
N MET A 1 -42.53 10.30 -7.52
CA MET A 1 -41.57 9.42 -6.80
C MET A 1 -40.25 9.25 -7.54
N PRO A 2 -40.17 8.73 -8.79
CA PRO A 2 -38.87 8.51 -9.46
C PRO A 2 -38.08 9.80 -9.75
N GLY A 3 -38.75 10.91 -10.09
CA GLY A 3 -38.08 12.19 -10.34
C GLY A 3 -37.38 12.80 -9.11
N ILE A 4 -37.90 12.56 -7.90
CA ILE A 4 -37.27 13.04 -6.66
C ILE A 4 -35.98 12.27 -6.39
N ILE A 5 -36.00 10.95 -6.63
CA ILE A 5 -34.83 10.08 -6.49
C ILE A 5 -33.76 10.48 -7.51
N LEU A 6 -34.14 10.75 -8.76
CA LEU A 6 -33.23 11.21 -9.80
C LEU A 6 -32.60 12.57 -9.43
N TYR A 7 -33.41 13.52 -8.97
CA TYR A 7 -32.92 14.83 -8.55
C TYR A 7 -31.98 14.75 -7.34
N ALA A 8 -32.29 13.90 -6.35
CA ALA A 8 -31.42 13.68 -5.21
C ALA A 8 -30.07 13.05 -5.62
N ALA A 9 -30.08 12.10 -6.56
CA ALA A 9 -28.87 11.51 -7.11
C ALA A 9 -28.03 12.55 -7.88
N GLU A 10 -28.67 13.40 -8.69
CA GLU A 10 -27.99 14.47 -9.42
C GLU A 10 -27.36 15.50 -8.48
N LEU A 11 -28.09 15.93 -7.44
CA LEU A 11 -27.57 16.84 -6.43
C LEU A 11 -26.37 16.23 -5.69
N PHE A 12 -26.44 14.94 -5.35
CA PHE A 12 -25.33 14.22 -4.75
C PHE A 12 -24.11 14.20 -5.67
N CYS A 13 -24.28 13.91 -6.96
CA CYS A 13 -23.21 13.95 -7.95
C CYS A 13 -22.58 15.34 -8.07
N ILE A 14 -23.39 16.41 -8.12
CA ILE A 14 -22.89 17.80 -8.20
C ILE A 14 -22.09 18.17 -6.95
N VAL A 15 -22.57 17.79 -5.75
CA VAL A 15 -21.86 18.03 -4.50
C VAL A 15 -20.54 17.27 -4.46
N MET A 16 -20.54 15.97 -4.81
CA MET A 16 -19.33 15.15 -4.87
C MET A 16 -18.33 15.69 -5.90
N LEU A 17 -18.80 16.16 -7.05
CA LEU A 17 -17.97 16.83 -8.05
C LEU A 17 -17.36 18.12 -7.48
N GLY A 18 -18.14 18.95 -6.80
CA GLY A 18 -17.65 20.16 -6.16
C GLY A 18 -16.56 19.88 -5.12
N ILE A 19 -16.74 18.86 -4.27
CA ILE A 19 -15.73 18.43 -3.30
C ILE A 19 -14.48 17.91 -4.01
N SER A 20 -14.64 17.08 -5.04
CA SER A 20 -13.52 16.52 -5.79
C SER A 20 -12.68 17.60 -6.46
N LEU A 21 -13.32 18.60 -7.10
CA LEU A 21 -12.63 19.73 -7.71
C LEU A 21 -11.91 20.59 -6.67
N PHE A 22 -12.54 20.81 -5.51
CA PHE A 22 -11.91 21.53 -4.40
C PHE A 22 -10.65 20.81 -3.89
N VAL A 23 -10.72 19.50 -3.63
CA VAL A 23 -9.57 18.70 -3.19
C VAL A 23 -8.45 18.67 -4.25
N SER A 24 -8.82 18.61 -5.53
CA SER A 24 -7.85 18.57 -6.63
C SER A 24 -7.33 19.95 -7.06
N SER A 25 -7.84 21.05 -6.49
CA SER A 25 -7.55 22.41 -6.97
C SER A 25 -6.12 22.86 -6.73
N ASP A 26 -5.48 22.38 -5.66
CA ASP A 26 -4.11 22.71 -5.31
C ASP A 26 -3.32 21.43 -5.02
N PRO A 27 -2.81 20.74 -6.06
CA PRO A 27 -2.02 19.55 -5.87
C PRO A 27 -0.68 19.90 -5.23
N ILE A 28 -0.29 19.16 -4.19
CA ILE A 28 1.00 19.34 -3.53
C ILE A 28 2.10 18.80 -4.46
N ASP A 29 2.92 19.68 -5.00
CA ASP A 29 4.15 19.31 -5.69
C ASP A 29 5.25 19.00 -4.65
N ARG A 30 5.73 17.75 -4.61
CA ARG A 30 6.75 17.30 -3.68
C ARG A 30 8.06 17.13 -4.44
N PRO A 31 9.11 17.94 -4.16
CA PRO A 31 10.41 17.73 -4.77
C PRO A 31 11.00 16.37 -4.37
N ALA A 32 11.92 15.87 -5.17
CA ALA A 32 12.68 14.67 -4.83
C ALA A 32 13.36 14.84 -3.47
N ALA A 33 13.36 13.78 -2.66
CA ALA A 33 14.08 13.77 -1.39
C ALA A 33 15.59 13.99 -1.63
N PRO A 34 16.29 14.66 -0.71
CA PRO A 34 17.74 14.78 -0.79
C PRO A 34 18.37 13.38 -0.77
N LEU A 35 19.39 13.19 -1.61
CA LEU A 35 20.26 12.02 -1.56
C LEU A 35 21.13 12.16 -0.30
N LEU A 36 21.02 11.18 0.60
CA LEU A 36 21.88 11.07 1.77
C LEU A 36 23.07 10.18 1.43
N ASP A 37 24.20 10.43 2.07
CA ASP A 37 25.32 9.48 2.02
C ASP A 37 24.95 8.19 2.77
N ASP A 38 25.63 7.09 2.43
CA ASP A 38 25.39 5.77 3.03
C ASP A 38 25.52 5.79 4.56
N GLU A 39 26.41 6.61 5.11
CA GLU A 39 26.62 6.75 6.56
C GLU A 39 25.46 7.48 7.25
N GLU A 40 24.87 8.47 6.59
CA GLU A 40 23.77 9.29 7.11
C GLU A 40 22.39 8.63 6.92
N SER A 41 22.32 7.64 6.03
CA SER A 41 21.11 6.89 5.74
C SER A 41 20.59 6.15 6.99
N PRO A 42 19.27 6.19 7.30
CA PRO A 42 18.69 5.51 8.46
C PRO A 42 18.63 3.99 8.28
N THR A 43 18.42 3.24 9.37
CA THR A 43 18.06 1.81 9.25
C THR A 43 16.61 1.68 8.78
N VAL A 44 16.37 0.86 7.76
CA VAL A 44 15.05 0.65 7.14
C VAL A 44 14.66 -0.82 7.23
N ASP A 45 13.49 -1.06 7.82
CA ASP A 45 12.84 -2.36 7.85
C ASP A 45 11.69 -2.38 6.83
N VAL A 46 11.73 -3.31 5.88
CA VAL A 46 10.75 -3.48 4.82
C VAL A 46 9.88 -4.68 5.16
N PHE A 47 8.59 -4.45 5.34
CA PHE A 47 7.62 -5.49 5.64
C PHE A 47 6.85 -5.88 4.38
N VAL A 48 6.88 -7.16 4.04
CA VAL A 48 6.13 -7.76 2.93
C VAL A 48 5.05 -8.65 3.51
N PRO A 49 3.80 -8.17 3.67
CA PRO A 49 2.68 -9.00 4.11
C PRO A 49 2.21 -9.92 2.97
N SER A 50 1.90 -11.17 3.33
CA SER A 50 1.47 -12.23 2.44
C SER A 50 0.32 -13.00 3.08
N TYR A 51 -0.66 -13.39 2.27
CA TYR A 51 -1.73 -14.33 2.61
C TYR A 51 -1.66 -15.56 1.70
N ASN A 52 -2.28 -15.53 0.52
CA ASN A 52 -2.39 -16.70 -0.36
C ASN A 52 -1.75 -16.48 -1.74
N GLU A 53 -0.79 -15.56 -1.83
CA GLU A 53 -0.03 -15.29 -3.03
C GLU A 53 0.81 -16.52 -3.42
N GLY A 54 0.96 -16.75 -4.73
CA GLY A 54 1.81 -17.83 -5.24
C GLY A 54 3.29 -17.58 -4.94
N GLU A 55 4.04 -18.66 -4.71
CA GLU A 55 5.47 -18.63 -4.37
C GLU A 55 6.29 -17.82 -5.38
N ASP A 56 5.94 -17.86 -6.67
CA ASP A 56 6.63 -17.12 -7.74
C ASP A 56 6.53 -15.59 -7.56
N ILE A 57 5.35 -15.09 -7.17
CA ILE A 57 5.12 -13.65 -6.95
C ILE A 57 5.81 -13.19 -5.67
N LEU A 58 5.77 -14.04 -4.64
CA LEU A 58 6.44 -13.77 -3.37
C LEU A 58 7.96 -13.72 -3.54
N ALA A 59 8.52 -14.70 -4.25
CA ALA A 59 9.96 -14.76 -4.54
C ALA A 59 10.42 -13.55 -5.36
N LEU A 60 9.64 -13.12 -6.36
CA LEU A 60 9.94 -11.92 -7.13
C LEU A 60 9.94 -10.66 -6.25
N THR A 61 8.92 -10.49 -5.42
CA THR A 61 8.76 -9.32 -4.55
C THR A 61 9.87 -9.24 -3.50
N LEU A 62 10.22 -10.36 -2.88
CA LEU A 62 11.33 -10.44 -1.92
C LEU A 62 12.69 -10.20 -2.58
N SER A 63 12.88 -10.73 -3.79
CA SER A 63 14.11 -10.50 -4.57
C SER A 63 14.27 -9.03 -4.93
N ALA A 64 13.19 -8.36 -5.36
CA ALA A 64 13.19 -6.93 -5.64
C ALA A 64 13.44 -6.09 -4.38
N ALA A 65 12.80 -6.44 -3.26
CA ALA A 65 12.99 -5.74 -1.99
C ALA A 65 14.44 -5.85 -1.48
N LYS A 66 15.08 -7.01 -1.65
CA LYS A 66 16.49 -7.21 -1.28
C LYS A 66 17.47 -6.49 -2.23
N ALA A 67 17.08 -6.31 -3.49
CA ALA A 67 17.90 -5.67 -4.52
C ALA A 67 17.76 -4.13 -4.57
N MET A 68 17.07 -3.52 -3.60
CA MET A 68 16.99 -2.05 -3.51
C MET A 68 18.38 -1.45 -3.30
N ASP A 69 18.61 -0.29 -3.92
CA ASP A 69 19.85 0.47 -3.80
C ASP A 69 19.90 1.17 -2.43
N TYR A 70 20.41 0.43 -1.43
CA TYR A 70 20.53 0.87 -0.04
C TYR A 70 21.67 0.12 0.67
N PRO A 71 22.32 0.74 1.67
CA PRO A 71 23.33 0.06 2.49
C PRO A 71 22.80 -1.25 3.09
N GLN A 72 23.47 -2.36 2.76
CA GLN A 72 23.02 -3.73 3.11
C GLN A 72 23.04 -4.01 4.62
N ASP A 73 23.85 -3.27 5.38
CA ASP A 73 23.90 -3.32 6.84
C ASP A 73 22.71 -2.62 7.51
N LYS A 74 22.05 -1.72 6.78
CA LYS A 74 20.93 -0.89 7.24
C LYS A 74 19.58 -1.29 6.66
N LEU A 75 19.54 -2.20 5.68
CA LEU A 75 18.32 -2.71 5.09
C LEU A 75 17.96 -4.10 5.65
N ARG A 76 16.73 -4.25 6.15
CA ARG A 76 16.21 -5.57 6.56
C ARG A 76 14.86 -5.80 5.91
N VAL A 77 14.65 -6.98 5.36
CA VAL A 77 13.40 -7.37 4.71
C VAL A 77 12.75 -8.48 5.52
N PHE A 78 11.49 -8.28 5.92
CA PHE A 78 10.69 -9.20 6.70
C PHE A 78 9.48 -9.65 5.89
N LEU A 79 9.31 -10.96 5.73
CA LEU A 79 8.10 -11.57 5.19
C LEU A 79 7.11 -11.81 6.35
N LEU A 80 5.91 -11.27 6.25
CA LEU A 80 4.83 -11.49 7.21
C LEU A 80 3.78 -12.42 6.56
N ASP A 81 3.91 -13.72 6.80
CA ASP A 81 3.01 -14.73 6.22
C ASP A 81 1.82 -15.01 7.15
N ASP A 82 0.66 -14.44 6.79
CA ASP A 82 -0.63 -14.66 7.42
C ASP A 82 -1.46 -15.77 6.72
N GLY A 83 -0.95 -16.35 5.62
CA GLY A 83 -1.60 -17.40 4.85
C GLY A 83 -1.60 -18.77 5.51
N GLY A 84 -0.56 -19.02 6.29
CA GLY A 84 -0.27 -20.29 6.93
C GLY A 84 -0.38 -20.28 8.44
N THR A 85 -1.14 -19.37 9.06
CA THR A 85 -1.25 -19.33 10.52
C THR A 85 -1.74 -20.68 11.05
N ASP A 86 -1.05 -21.23 12.06
CA ASP A 86 -1.46 -22.42 12.81
C ASP A 86 -2.93 -22.35 13.27
N ALA A 87 -3.49 -21.14 13.41
CA ALA A 87 -4.90 -20.88 13.67
C ALA A 87 -5.88 -21.49 12.63
N LYS A 88 -5.49 -21.67 11.35
CA LYS A 88 -6.30 -22.35 10.32
C LYS A 88 -6.00 -23.85 10.17
N ARG A 89 -4.82 -24.32 10.59
CA ARG A 89 -4.52 -25.76 10.63
C ARG A 89 -5.19 -26.48 11.81
N PHE A 90 -5.53 -25.74 12.87
CA PHE A 90 -6.21 -26.26 14.07
C PHE A 90 -7.66 -25.77 14.24
N SER A 91 -8.26 -25.06 13.27
CA SER A 91 -9.68 -24.69 13.36
C SER A 91 -10.55 -25.93 13.13
N ALA A 92 -11.38 -26.25 14.10
CA ALA A 92 -12.27 -27.42 14.11
C ALA A 92 -13.54 -27.27 13.23
N ASP A 93 -13.57 -26.30 12.33
CA ASP A 93 -14.68 -26.08 11.40
C ASP A 93 -14.10 -26.11 9.96
N PRO A 94 -14.62 -26.99 9.07
CA PRO A 94 -14.02 -27.32 7.78
C PRO A 94 -14.04 -26.19 6.75
#